data_AF-A0A822FV41-F1
#
_entry.id   AF-A0A822FV41-F1
#
_cell.length_a   1.000
_cell.length_b   1.000
_cell.length_c   1.000
_cell.angle_alpha   90.00
_cell.angle_beta   90.00
_cell.angle_gamma   90.00
#
_symmetry.space_group_name_H-M   'P 1'
#
loop_
_entity.id
_entity.type
_entity.pdbx_description
1 polymer ?
#
loop_
_entity_poly.entity_id
_entity_poly.type
_entity_poly.pdbx_seq_one_letter_code
_entity_poly.pdbx_strand_id
1 'polypeptide(L)'
;ALTCDDNASQTVDSACITYLLSKWGREGINQFSVTSAAHDLSIQIQSYQTDNPGRVGVLAVSYGTLWLDRFLQIYPTVVQA
;
A
#
# COMPACT_ATOMS: atom_id res chain seq x y z
N ALA A 1 8.43 -20.82 -5.88
CA ALA A 1 7.64 -20.27 -4.77
C ALA A 1 8.56 -19.35 -3.98
N LEU A 2 8.15 -18.12 -3.71
CA LEU A 2 8.85 -17.30 -2.72
C LEU A 2 8.57 -17.94 -1.36
N THR A 3 9.58 -18.10 -0.51
CA THR A 3 9.40 -18.66 0.84
C THR A 3 8.49 -17.79 1.73
N CYS A 4 8.23 -16.55 1.30
CA CYS A 4 7.31 -15.61 1.93
C CYS A 4 5.89 -15.58 1.34
N ASP A 5 5.63 -16.38 0.31
CA ASP A 5 4.33 -16.52 -0.34
C ASP A 5 4.04 -18.02 -0.49
N ASP A 6 3.84 -18.68 0.64
CA ASP A 6 3.48 -20.08 0.71
C ASP A 6 1.95 -20.26 0.66
N ASN A 7 1.24 -19.46 -0.15
CA ASN A 7 -0.16 -19.63 -0.60
C ASN A 7 -1.23 -19.95 0.46
N ALA A 8 -0.90 -19.94 1.75
CA ALA A 8 -1.76 -20.38 2.84
C ALA A 8 -1.23 -20.02 4.24
N SER A 9 0.05 -19.70 4.43
CA SER A 9 0.59 -19.42 5.75
C SER A 9 0.84 -17.93 5.96
N GLN A 10 0.25 -17.40 7.04
CA GLN A 10 0.54 -16.04 7.53
C GLN A 10 1.82 -16.03 8.39
N THR A 11 2.61 -17.10 8.33
CA THR A 11 3.74 -17.31 9.23
C THR A 11 4.98 -16.64 8.65
N VAL A 12 5.35 -15.50 9.24
CA VAL A 12 6.60 -14.82 8.94
C VAL A 12 7.73 -15.56 9.63
N ASP A 13 8.42 -16.44 8.91
CA ASP A 13 9.60 -17.15 9.42
C ASP A 13 10.91 -16.35 9.20
N SER A 14 12.01 -16.84 9.76
CA SER A 14 13.31 -16.18 9.64
C SER A 14 13.82 -16.13 8.19
N ALA A 15 13.52 -17.12 7.36
CA ALA A 15 13.92 -17.16 5.96
C ALA A 15 13.18 -16.11 5.13
N CYS A 16 11.90 -15.89 5.40
CA CYS A 16 11.08 -14.81 4.86
C CYS A 16 11.68 -13.46 5.23
N ILE A 17 11.99 -13.21 6.51
CA ILE A 17 12.61 -11.94 6.93
C ILE A 17 13.96 -11.72 6.24
N THR A 18 14.82 -12.74 6.16
CA THR A 18 16.10 -12.66 5.44
C THR A 18 15.89 -12.36 3.95
N TYR A 19 14.93 -13.02 3.30
CA TYR A 19 14.60 -12.76 1.91
C TYR A 19 14.13 -11.31 1.71
N LEU A 20 13.17 -10.86 2.51
CA LEU A 20 12.63 -9.50 2.47
C LEU A 20 13.76 -8.46 2.67
N LEU A 21 14.61 -8.65 3.68
CA LEU A 21 15.74 -7.76 3.93
C LEU A 21 16.78 -7.78 2.79
N SER A 22 17.01 -8.93 2.15
CA SER A 22 17.96 -9.03 1.04
C SER A 22 17.50 -8.28 -0.21
N LYS A 23 16.18 -8.23 -0.44
CA LYS A 23 15.59 -7.65 -1.65
C LYS A 23 15.31 -6.16 -1.53
N TRP A 24 14.85 -5.70 -0.36
CA TRP A 24 14.45 -4.31 -0.15
C TRP A 24 15.34 -3.54 0.84
N GLY A 25 16.26 -4.23 1.53
CA GLY A 25 17.05 -3.63 2.60
C GLY A 25 16.20 -3.28 3.83
N ARG A 26 16.87 -2.87 4.91
CA ARG A 26 16.18 -2.45 6.14
C ARG A 26 15.35 -1.18 5.93
N GLU A 27 15.90 -0.21 5.19
CA GLU A 27 15.19 1.03 4.88
C GLU A 27 13.94 0.79 4.05
N GLY A 28 14.02 -0.03 2.99
CA GLY A 28 12.87 -0.34 2.15
C GLY A 28 11.76 -1.06 2.91
N ILE A 29 12.11 -2.01 3.80
CA ILE A 29 11.13 -2.68 4.65
C ILE A 29 10.50 -1.71 5.66
N ASN A 30 11.25 -0.75 6.22
CA ASN A 30 10.69 0.27 7.11
C ASN A 30 9.68 1.19 6.40
N GLN A 31 9.75 1.29 5.07
CA GLN A 31 8.77 2.02 4.26
C GLN A 31 7.53 1.19 3.94
N PHE A 32 7.51 -0.12 4.22
CA PHE A 32 6.33 -0.95 3.98
C PHE A 32 5.25 -0.68 5.05
N SER A 33 4.48 0.38 4.83
CA SER A 33 3.49 0.89 5.78
C SER A 33 2.22 1.36 5.07
N VAL A 34 1.13 1.46 5.84
CA VAL A 34 -0.13 2.04 5.36
C VAL A 34 0.05 3.49 4.92
N THR A 35 0.95 4.24 5.56
CA THR A 35 1.24 5.64 5.20
C THR A 35 1.92 5.72 3.83
N SER A 36 2.91 4.87 3.58
CA SER A 36 3.61 4.85 2.28
C SER A 36 2.67 4.35 1.17
N ALA A 37 1.86 3.32 1.44
CA ALA A 37 0.84 2.85 0.51
C ALA A 37 -0.20 3.94 0.18
N ALA A 38 -0.58 4.78 1.16
CA ALA A 38 -1.45 5.93 0.92
C ALA A 38 -0.79 6.97 -0.01
N HIS A 39 0.51 7.21 0.15
CA HIS A 39 1.25 8.07 -0.76
C HIS A 39 1.25 7.52 -2.19
N ASP A 40 1.52 6.22 -2.35
CA ASP A 40 1.50 5.55 -3.66
C ASP A 40 0.14 5.68 -4.35
N LEU A 41 -0.95 5.48 -3.60
CA LEU A 41 -2.32 5.66 -4.13
C LEU A 41 -2.56 7.10 -4.60
N SER A 42 -2.07 8.08 -3.84
CA SER A 42 -2.24 9.50 -4.19
C SER A 42 -1.59 9.83 -5.54
N ILE A 43 -0.40 9.27 -5.80
CA ILE A 43 0.34 9.46 -7.06
C ILE A 43 -0.43 8.81 -8.21
N GLN A 44 -0.92 7.58 -8.02
CA GLN A 44 -1.67 6.88 -9.06
C GLN A 44 -2.96 7.61 -9.44
N ILE A 45 -3.71 8.12 -8.46
CA ILE A 45 -4.95 8.87 -8.71
C ILE A 45 -4.64 10.17 -9.47
N GLN A 46 -3.64 10.93 -9.04
CA GLN A 46 -3.26 12.18 -9.71
C GLN A 46 -2.76 11.94 -11.13
N SER A 47 -1.97 10.89 -11.34
CA SER A 47 -1.53 10.47 -12.67
C SER A 47 -2.73 10.11 -13.55
N TYR A 48 -3.68 9.33 -13.05
CA TYR A 48 -4.88 8.97 -13.80
C TYR A 48 -5.73 10.20 -14.16
N GLN A 49 -5.90 11.12 -13.21
CA GLN A 49 -6.68 12.36 -13.40
C GLN A 49 -6.04 13.34 -14.38
N THR A 50 -4.73 13.24 -14.60
CA THR A 50 -4.02 14.04 -15.62
C THR A 50 -4.54 13.70 -17.02
N ASP A 51 -4.76 12.41 -17.29
CA ASP A 51 -5.25 11.93 -18.58
C ASP A 51 -6.79 11.81 -18.64
N ASN A 52 -7.45 11.73 -17.47
CA ASN A 52 -8.89 11.50 -17.34
C ASN A 52 -9.50 12.51 -16.38
N PRO A 53 -9.89 13.71 -16.85
CA PRO A 53 -10.49 14.74 -16.00
C PRO A 53 -11.85 14.25 -15.48
N GLY A 54 -11.86 13.73 -14.25
CA GLY A 54 -13.00 13.10 -13.62
C GLY A 54 -12.79 12.84 -12.13
N ARG A 55 -13.88 12.54 -11.43
CA ARG A 55 -13.83 12.18 -10.00
C ARG A 55 -13.44 10.72 -9.84
N VAL A 56 -12.53 10.45 -8.91
CA VAL A 56 -12.13 9.09 -8.53
C VAL A 56 -12.76 8.75 -7.18
N GLY A 57 -13.50 7.64 -7.14
CA GLY A 57 -14.01 7.06 -5.90
C GLY A 57 -13.11 5.89 -5.46
N VAL A 58 -12.90 5.75 -4.15
CA VAL A 58 -12.10 4.67 -3.58
C VAL A 58 -12.98 3.83 -2.66
N LEU A 59 -13.06 2.52 -2.95
CA LEU A 59 -13.77 1.55 -2.13
C LEU A 59 -12.77 0.74 -1.31
N ALA A 60 -13.10 0.48 -0.05
CA ALA A 60 -12.25 -0.24 0.89
C ALA A 60 -12.99 -1.38 1.59
N VAL A 61 -12.30 -2.51 1.78
CA VAL A 61 -12.82 -3.70 2.45
C VAL A 61 -11.75 -4.28 3.38
N SER A 62 -12.15 -4.83 4.53
CA SER A 62 -11.24 -5.44 5.52
C SER A 62 -10.13 -4.46 5.95
N TYR A 63 -8.86 -4.86 5.94
CA TYR A 63 -7.70 -4.01 6.23
C TYR A 63 -7.62 -2.75 5.35
N GLY A 64 -8.22 -2.79 4.16
CA GLY A 64 -8.33 -1.62 3.28
C GLY A 64 -9.08 -0.45 3.93
N THR A 65 -9.95 -0.69 4.92
CA THR A 65 -10.65 0.38 5.63
C THR A 65 -9.71 1.25 6.46
N LEU A 66 -8.76 0.63 7.16
CA LEU A 66 -7.69 1.34 7.88
C LEU A 66 -6.81 2.13 6.90
N TRP A 67 -6.53 1.53 5.74
CA TRP A 67 -5.75 2.20 4.70
C TRP A 67 -6.48 3.42 4.12
N LEU A 68 -7.78 3.30 3.82
CA LEU A 68 -8.57 4.41 3.33
C LEU A 68 -8.70 5.53 4.37
N ASP A 69 -8.94 5.20 5.64
CA ASP A 69 -8.97 6.21 6.70
C ASP A 69 -7.63 6.98 6.80
N ARG A 70 -6.51 6.25 6.78
CA ARG A 70 -5.19 6.88 6.76
C ARG A 70 -4.95 7.73 5.52
N PHE A 71 -5.39 7.26 4.35
CA PHE A 71 -5.30 8.00 3.10
C PHE A 71 -6.08 9.31 3.15
N LEU A 72 -7.32 9.30 3.63
CA LEU A 72 -8.17 10.49 3.75
C LEU A 72 -7.62 11.51 4.76
N GLN A 73 -6.92 11.06 5.81
CA GLN A 73 -6.23 11.96 6.75
C GLN A 73 -5.06 12.72 6.09
N ILE A 74 -4.32 12.06 5.19
CA ILE A 74 -3.13 12.65 4.55
C ILE A 74 -3.50 13.42 3.27
N TYR A 75 -4.45 12.91 2.50
CA TYR A 75 -4.84 13.39 1.17
C TYR A 75 -6.34 13.70 1.07
N PRO A 76 -6.89 14.59 1.92
CA PRO A 76 -8.35 14.81 2.03
C PRO A 76 -9.00 15.39 0.77
N THR A 77 -8.22 15.91 -0.18
CA THR A 77 -8.72 16.57 -1.40
C THR A 77 -8.52 15.76 -2.68
N VAL A 78 -7.75 14.66 -2.61
CA VAL A 78 -7.42 13.85 -3.80
C VAL A 78 -8.62 13.01 -4.25
N VAL A 79 -9.50 12.65 -3.31
CA VAL A 79 -10.74 11.92 -3.57
C VAL A 79 -11.91 12.63 -2.90
N GLN A 80 -13.11 12.40 -3.41
CA GLN A 80 -14.33 12.80 -2.70
C GLN A 80 -14.84 11.60 -1.92
N ALA A 81 -15.04 11.79 -0.61
CA ALA A 81 -15.66 10.81 0.28
C ALA A 81 -17.11 10.53 -0.12
#